data_AF-A0AAU3RW18-F1
#
_entry.id   AF-A0AAU3RW18-F1
#
_cell.length_a   1.000
_cell.length_b   1.000
_cell.length_c   1.000
_cell.angle_alpha   90.00
_cell.angle_beta   90.00
_cell.angle_gamma   90.00
#
_symmetry.space_group_name_H-M   'P 1'
#
loop_
_entity.id
_entity.type
_entity.pdbx_description
1 polymer ?
#
loop_
_entity_poly.entity_id
_entity_poly.type
_entity_poly.pdbx_seq_one_letter_code
_entity_poly.pdbx_strand_id
1 'polypeptide(L)'
;MKREEQRRYQRHPKKIEYSSENAQREARRAAELRMLDRISRILIAGLRSRDAQATPHLAVALAGGAFVVHGNTDRQVTDQQRAGAHQFLDKARRGDTPDAVPDDDKRRFSKDARKLHAFLTGQYQEPLDEEWQRNFAKALKTQISWGTLTPRGPQSQRDTANSGGSVHGEMNLLGHLTAEHMRPERQASSSTSASPAGTTQVYLGGFKKPCRACRWVIDAVNETVGAEYGFEIVAPATHTNYYAHWMPPGWLKESRYKNVFDRVKKKAEDAGQKFDGNKPSGRGDRRSSTEKAYESESDYEAAR
;
A
#
# COMPACT_ATOMS: atom_id res chain seq x y z
N MET A 1 -3.86 46.04 -31.98
CA MET A 1 -4.04 45.36 -30.68
C MET A 1 -4.49 43.88 -30.79
N LYS A 2 -4.09 43.11 -31.82
CA LYS A 2 -4.48 41.67 -31.93
C LYS A 2 -3.35 40.73 -32.38
N ARG A 3 -2.09 41.02 -32.02
CA ARG A 3 -0.95 40.15 -32.38
C ARG A 3 0.00 39.77 -31.24
N GLU A 4 -0.20 40.26 -30.02
CA GLU A 4 0.66 39.92 -28.88
C GLU A 4 0.08 38.86 -27.93
N GLU A 5 -1.23 38.59 -27.94
CA GLU A 5 -1.84 37.59 -27.05
C GLU A 5 -1.74 36.14 -27.53
N GLN A 6 -1.42 35.90 -28.81
CA GLN A 6 -1.29 34.54 -29.35
C GLN A 6 0.07 33.87 -29.06
N ARG A 7 1.04 34.58 -28.46
CA ARG A 7 2.36 34.02 -28.15
C ARG A 7 2.48 33.36 -26.77
N ARG A 8 1.45 33.43 -25.92
CA ARG A 8 1.47 32.81 -24.57
C ARG A 8 0.98 31.35 -24.51
N TYR A 9 0.45 30.79 -25.61
CA TYR A 9 -0.13 29.44 -25.64
C TYR A 9 0.58 28.45 -26.58
N GLN A 10 1.87 28.65 -26.86
CA GLN A 10 2.72 27.58 -27.41
C GLN A 10 3.55 26.96 -26.28
N ARG A 11 2.88 26.31 -25.31
CA ARG A 11 3.55 25.30 -24.49
C ARG A 11 3.69 24.06 -25.36
N HIS A 12 4.89 23.87 -25.90
CA HIS A 12 5.30 22.59 -26.48
C HIS A 12 4.87 21.45 -25.54
N PRO A 13 4.21 20.40 -26.02
CA PRO A 13 4.10 19.18 -25.23
C PRO A 13 5.52 18.70 -25.01
N LYS A 14 6.02 18.78 -23.77
CA LYS A 14 7.22 18.05 -23.40
C LYS A 14 6.90 16.59 -23.67
N LYS A 15 7.48 16.03 -24.73
CA LYS A 15 7.64 14.58 -24.88
C LYS A 15 8.32 14.13 -23.59
N ILE A 16 7.56 13.48 -22.72
CA ILE A 16 8.16 12.74 -21.61
C ILE A 16 8.73 11.50 -22.27
N GLU A 17 10.02 11.52 -22.54
CA GLU A 17 10.74 10.31 -22.91
C GLU A 17 10.62 9.34 -21.74
N TYR A 18 9.81 8.31 -21.95
CA TYR A 18 9.69 7.19 -21.04
C TYR A 18 11.02 6.44 -21.09
N SER A 19 11.94 6.75 -20.18
CA SER A 19 13.27 6.14 -20.20
C SER A 19 13.15 4.62 -20.04
N SER A 20 13.96 3.87 -20.78
CA SER A 20 14.08 2.42 -20.69
C SER A 20 14.32 1.93 -19.25
N GLU A 21 14.90 2.78 -18.41
CA GLU A 21 15.15 2.53 -16.99
C GLU A 21 13.87 2.46 -16.13
N ASN A 22 12.83 3.24 -16.47
CA ASN A 22 11.54 3.21 -15.77
C ASN A 22 10.74 1.95 -16.10
N ALA A 23 10.73 1.54 -17.38
CA ALA A 23 10.16 0.25 -17.80
C ALA A 23 10.87 -0.93 -17.11
N GLN A 24 12.20 -0.86 -17.00
CA GLN A 24 13.01 -1.86 -16.30
C GLN A 24 12.77 -1.87 -14.79
N ARG A 25 12.47 -0.73 -14.15
CA ARG A 25 12.15 -0.66 -12.71
C ARG A 25 10.72 -1.09 -12.40
N GLU A 26 9.74 -0.81 -13.27
CA GLU A 26 8.39 -1.36 -13.17
C GLU A 26 8.37 -2.87 -13.40
N ALA A 27 9.17 -3.38 -14.34
CA ALA A 27 9.39 -4.82 -14.53
C ALA A 27 9.97 -5.51 -13.28
N ARG A 28 10.67 -4.76 -12.40
CA ARG A 28 11.16 -5.28 -11.11
C ARG A 28 10.10 -5.34 -10.01
N ARG A 29 8.95 -4.67 -10.15
CA ARG A 29 7.84 -4.78 -9.19
C ARG A 29 7.02 -6.02 -9.55
N ALA A 30 6.75 -6.90 -8.59
CA ALA A 30 5.93 -8.09 -8.81
C ALA A 30 4.56 -7.72 -9.39
N ALA A 31 4.04 -8.55 -10.30
CA ALA A 31 2.76 -8.30 -10.96
C ALA A 31 1.59 -8.29 -9.95
N GLU A 32 1.69 -9.12 -8.92
CA GLU A 32 0.81 -9.23 -7.77
C GLU A 32 0.72 -7.91 -7.00
N LEU A 33 1.86 -7.26 -6.73
CA LEU A 33 1.89 -5.93 -6.12
C LEU A 33 1.18 -4.90 -7.00
N ARG A 34 1.44 -4.90 -8.32
CA ARG A 34 0.76 -3.98 -9.24
C ARG A 34 -0.76 -4.18 -9.22
N MET A 35 -1.23 -5.41 -9.10
CA MET A 35 -2.65 -5.72 -8.98
C MET A 35 -3.24 -5.21 -7.66
N LEU A 36 -2.56 -5.38 -6.51
CA LEU A 36 -2.99 -4.79 -5.23
C LEU A 36 -3.00 -3.25 -5.27
N ASP A 37 -2.03 -2.64 -5.97
CA ASP A 37 -1.99 -1.19 -6.15
C ASP A 37 -3.18 -0.68 -6.98
N ARG A 38 -3.63 -1.45 -7.98
CA ARG A 38 -4.84 -1.14 -8.76
C ARG A 38 -6.09 -1.15 -7.87
N ILE A 39 -6.22 -2.17 -7.02
CA ILE A 39 -7.31 -2.24 -6.05
C ILE A 39 -7.31 -1.00 -5.15
N SER A 40 -6.18 -0.68 -4.53
CA SER A 40 -6.06 0.51 -3.68
C SER A 40 -6.51 1.80 -4.38
N ARG A 41 -6.06 2.03 -5.62
CA ARG A 41 -6.43 3.23 -6.39
C ARG A 41 -7.93 3.29 -6.72
N ILE A 42 -8.53 2.16 -7.08
CA ILE A 42 -9.97 2.05 -7.31
C ILE A 42 -10.74 2.38 -6.04
N LEU A 43 -10.30 1.86 -4.89
CA LEU A 43 -10.94 2.15 -3.60
C LEU A 43 -10.79 3.62 -3.24
N ILE A 44 -9.57 4.18 -3.31
CA ILE A 44 -9.26 5.60 -3.07
C ILE A 44 -10.17 6.50 -3.91
N ALA A 45 -10.41 6.17 -5.19
CA ALA A 45 -11.31 6.94 -6.04
C ALA A 45 -12.75 6.95 -5.50
N GLY A 46 -13.25 5.83 -4.98
CA GLY A 46 -14.56 5.77 -4.32
C GLY A 46 -14.61 6.38 -2.91
N LEU A 47 -13.46 6.54 -2.23
CA LEU A 47 -13.36 7.22 -0.93
C LEU A 47 -13.41 8.74 -1.04
N ARG A 48 -13.13 9.31 -2.21
CA ARG A 48 -13.12 10.77 -2.43
C ARG A 48 -14.56 11.30 -2.44
N SER A 49 -14.97 11.94 -1.35
CA SER A 49 -16.09 12.87 -1.40
C SER A 49 -15.62 14.20 -2.00
N ARG A 50 -16.51 14.95 -2.66
CA ARG A 50 -16.21 16.26 -3.28
C ARG A 50 -15.59 17.27 -2.29
N ASP A 51 -15.78 17.06 -0.98
CA ASP A 51 -15.35 17.96 0.09
C ASP A 51 -14.12 17.46 0.89
N ALA A 52 -13.55 16.30 0.55
CA ALA A 52 -12.43 15.73 1.32
C ALA A 52 -11.07 16.28 0.87
N GLN A 53 -10.47 17.18 1.67
CA GLN A 53 -9.13 17.76 1.43
C GLN A 53 -7.94 16.76 1.40
N ALA A 54 -8.15 15.49 1.78
CA ALA A 54 -7.13 14.45 1.70
C ALA A 54 -7.79 13.09 1.45
N THR A 55 -7.14 12.17 0.74
CA THR A 55 -7.59 10.77 0.64
C THR A 55 -6.71 9.92 1.57
N PRO A 56 -7.28 9.00 2.39
CA PRO A 56 -6.47 8.19 3.27
C PRO A 56 -5.50 7.33 2.47
N HIS A 57 -4.27 7.21 2.97
CA HIS A 57 -3.33 6.21 2.49
C HIS A 57 -3.90 4.82 2.79
N LEU A 58 -3.95 3.93 1.81
CA LEU A 58 -4.46 2.56 1.97
C LEU A 58 -3.37 1.54 1.69
N ALA A 59 -3.28 0.52 2.51
CA ALA A 59 -2.57 -0.72 2.25
C ALA A 59 -3.57 -1.84 1.99
N VAL A 60 -3.24 -2.73 1.05
CA VAL A 60 -4.10 -3.80 0.56
C VAL A 60 -3.29 -5.09 0.46
N ALA A 61 -3.87 -6.20 0.91
CA ALA A 61 -3.33 -7.55 0.73
C ALA A 61 -4.47 -8.56 0.54
N LEU A 62 -4.10 -9.78 0.11
CA LEU A 62 -4.98 -10.93 0.14
C LEU A 62 -4.80 -11.68 1.46
N ALA A 63 -5.90 -11.91 2.17
CA ALA A 63 -5.92 -12.62 3.44
C ALA A 63 -7.28 -13.30 3.64
N GLY A 64 -7.30 -14.55 4.11
CA GLY A 64 -8.55 -15.31 4.28
C GLY A 64 -9.43 -15.45 3.03
N GLY A 65 -8.88 -15.27 1.82
CA GLY A 65 -9.64 -15.30 0.56
C GLY A 65 -10.41 -14.01 0.24
N ALA A 66 -10.12 -12.91 0.93
CA ALA A 66 -10.68 -11.59 0.68
C ALA A 66 -9.57 -10.53 0.56
N PHE A 67 -9.93 -9.35 0.04
CA PHE A 67 -9.08 -8.17 0.18
C PHE A 67 -9.18 -7.65 1.60
N VAL A 68 -8.04 -7.53 2.28
CA VAL A 68 -7.95 -6.86 3.57
C VAL A 68 -7.32 -5.49 3.36
N VAL A 69 -8.01 -4.44 3.83
CA VAL A 69 -7.63 -3.04 3.58
C VAL A 69 -7.46 -2.30 4.89
N HIS A 70 -6.32 -1.65 5.08
CA HIS A 70 -6.04 -0.79 6.22
C HIS A 70 -5.60 0.59 5.75
N GLY A 71 -5.95 1.63 6.49
CA GLY A 71 -5.46 2.99 6.28
C GLY A 71 -4.69 3.53 7.49
N ASN A 72 -4.07 4.70 7.32
CA ASN A 72 -3.38 5.39 8.41
C ASN A 72 -4.34 5.73 9.56
N THR A 73 -3.81 5.73 10.78
CA THR A 73 -4.60 5.94 12.00
C THR A 73 -5.00 7.39 12.26
N ASP A 74 -4.45 8.32 11.48
CA ASP A 74 -4.74 9.75 11.56
C ASP A 74 -6.08 10.12 10.89
N ARG A 75 -6.72 9.20 10.17
CA ARG A 75 -8.03 9.40 9.52
C ARG A 75 -8.87 8.13 9.48
N GLN A 76 -10.14 8.27 9.82
CA GLN A 76 -11.13 7.21 9.65
C GLN A 76 -11.80 7.27 8.27
N VAL A 77 -12.16 6.08 7.76
CA VAL A 77 -13.01 5.90 6.59
C VAL A 77 -14.44 5.66 7.08
N THR A 78 -15.39 6.49 6.68
CA THR A 78 -16.80 6.37 7.06
C THR A 78 -17.50 5.23 6.31
N ASP A 79 -18.64 4.74 6.81
CA ASP A 79 -19.40 3.69 6.11
C ASP A 79 -19.89 4.14 4.73
N GLN A 80 -20.23 5.42 4.58
CA GLN A 80 -20.56 6.00 3.27
C GLN A 80 -19.36 5.94 2.30
N GLN A 81 -18.15 6.25 2.79
CA GLN A 81 -16.94 6.13 1.97
C GLN A 81 -16.65 4.66 1.62
N ARG A 82 -16.82 3.73 2.57
CA ARG A 82 -16.70 2.29 2.29
C ARG A 82 -17.68 1.87 1.21
N ALA A 83 -18.94 2.26 1.30
CA ALA A 83 -19.96 1.98 0.29
C ALA A 83 -19.57 2.55 -1.09
N GLY A 84 -19.06 3.78 -1.14
CA GLY A 84 -18.54 4.39 -2.38
C GLY A 84 -17.38 3.60 -2.99
N ALA A 85 -16.41 3.17 -2.17
CA ALA A 85 -15.31 2.32 -2.60
C ALA A 85 -15.79 0.96 -3.15
N HIS A 86 -16.81 0.34 -2.54
CA HIS A 86 -17.43 -0.88 -3.05
C HIS A 86 -18.09 -0.66 -4.42
N GLN A 87 -18.87 0.41 -4.57
CA GLN A 87 -19.52 0.75 -5.85
C GLN A 87 -18.49 0.97 -6.98
N PHE A 88 -17.36 1.61 -6.66
CA PHE A 88 -16.29 1.84 -7.63
C PHE A 88 -15.58 0.54 -8.01
N LEU A 89 -15.35 -0.35 -7.05
CA LEU A 89 -14.83 -1.67 -7.34
C LEU A 89 -15.78 -2.47 -8.25
N ASP A 90 -17.09 -2.41 -8.00
CA ASP A 90 -18.09 -3.07 -8.86
C ASP A 90 -18.11 -2.53 -10.29
N LYS A 91 -17.97 -1.21 -10.46
CA LYS A 91 -17.79 -0.60 -11.79
C LYS A 91 -16.51 -1.08 -12.46
N ALA A 92 -15.40 -1.10 -11.72
CA ALA A 92 -14.13 -1.56 -12.25
C ALA A 92 -14.15 -3.04 -12.69
N ARG A 93 -14.87 -3.92 -11.97
CA ARG A 93 -15.07 -5.33 -12.34
C ARG A 93 -15.76 -5.49 -13.70
N ARG A 94 -16.66 -4.57 -14.05
CA ARG A 94 -17.37 -4.53 -15.35
C ARG A 94 -16.58 -3.81 -16.45
N GLY A 95 -15.44 -3.19 -16.12
CA GLY A 95 -14.70 -2.33 -17.04
C GLY A 95 -15.33 -0.94 -17.22
N ASP A 96 -16.32 -0.60 -16.40
CA ASP A 96 -17.02 0.69 -16.46
C ASP A 96 -16.15 1.80 -15.85
N THR A 97 -16.35 3.03 -16.32
CA THR A 97 -15.76 4.23 -15.71
C THR A 97 -16.86 5.06 -15.04
N PRO A 98 -16.79 5.36 -13.73
CA PRO A 98 -17.78 6.18 -13.06
C PRO A 98 -17.76 7.62 -13.57
N ASP A 99 -18.94 8.19 -13.82
CA ASP A 99 -19.07 9.62 -14.16
C ASP A 99 -18.70 10.56 -13.01
N ALA A 100 -18.71 10.05 -11.78
CA ALA A 100 -18.42 10.81 -10.57
C ALA A 100 -16.91 11.03 -10.29
N VAL A 101 -16.01 10.49 -11.12
CA VAL A 101 -14.56 10.66 -10.98
C VAL A 101 -14.15 11.99 -11.63
N PRO A 102 -13.37 12.87 -10.96
CA PRO A 102 -12.78 14.06 -11.59
C PRO A 102 -12.01 13.71 -12.87
N ASP A 103 -12.02 14.58 -13.88
CA ASP A 103 -11.45 14.27 -15.20
C ASP A 103 -9.97 13.84 -15.15
N ASP A 104 -9.17 14.48 -14.28
CA ASP A 104 -7.75 14.15 -14.07
C ASP A 104 -7.55 12.71 -13.55
N ASP A 105 -8.48 12.21 -12.73
CA ASP A 105 -8.45 10.86 -12.18
C ASP A 105 -9.13 9.82 -13.09
N LYS A 106 -10.02 10.27 -13.98
CA LYS A 106 -10.87 9.41 -14.82
C LYS A 106 -10.03 8.54 -15.74
N ARG A 107 -8.98 9.10 -16.33
CA ARG A 107 -8.04 8.36 -17.19
C ARG A 107 -7.38 7.20 -16.44
N ARG A 108 -6.91 7.44 -15.22
CA ARG A 108 -6.23 6.42 -14.42
C ARG A 108 -7.19 5.35 -13.94
N PHE A 109 -8.34 5.76 -13.42
CA PHE A 109 -9.39 4.83 -13.04
C PHE A 109 -9.76 3.91 -14.20
N SER A 110 -10.03 4.47 -15.38
CA SER A 110 -10.41 3.70 -16.59
C SER A 110 -9.36 2.66 -16.95
N LYS A 111 -8.07 2.99 -16.79
CA LYS A 111 -6.98 2.05 -17.08
C LYS A 111 -6.93 0.92 -16.05
N ASP A 112 -7.01 1.23 -14.76
CA ASP A 112 -6.99 0.23 -13.70
C ASP A 112 -8.23 -0.69 -13.79
N ALA A 113 -9.41 -0.11 -14.09
CA ALA A 113 -10.65 -0.83 -14.37
C ALA A 113 -10.52 -1.77 -15.57
N ARG A 114 -9.97 -1.31 -16.70
CA ARG A 114 -9.72 -2.17 -17.87
C ARG A 114 -8.79 -3.34 -17.55
N LYS A 115 -7.70 -3.11 -16.82
CA LYS A 115 -6.77 -4.18 -16.41
C LYS A 115 -7.45 -5.17 -15.46
N LEU A 116 -8.27 -4.69 -14.54
CA LEU A 116 -9.02 -5.53 -13.62
C LEU A 116 -10.08 -6.37 -14.33
N HIS A 117 -10.81 -5.76 -15.27
CA HIS A 117 -11.79 -6.45 -16.10
C HIS A 117 -11.12 -7.50 -16.98
N ALA A 118 -10.01 -7.16 -17.65
CA ALA A 118 -9.22 -8.11 -18.43
C ALA A 118 -8.74 -9.30 -17.60
N PHE A 119 -8.38 -9.08 -16.33
CA PHE A 119 -8.03 -10.17 -15.41
C PHE A 119 -9.23 -11.10 -15.17
N LEU A 120 -10.41 -10.55 -14.94
CA LEU A 120 -11.63 -11.33 -14.71
C LEU A 120 -12.13 -12.08 -15.95
N THR A 121 -11.90 -11.54 -17.16
CA THR A 121 -12.31 -12.14 -18.43
C THR A 121 -11.26 -13.05 -19.04
N GLY A 122 -10.13 -13.29 -18.36
CA GLY A 122 -9.04 -14.13 -18.85
C GLY A 122 -8.21 -13.52 -19.98
N GLN A 123 -8.34 -12.21 -20.21
CA GLN A 123 -7.59 -11.46 -21.22
C GLN A 123 -6.28 -10.87 -20.70
N TYR A 124 -6.05 -10.89 -19.38
CA TYR A 124 -4.83 -10.38 -18.76
C TYR A 124 -3.64 -11.32 -19.01
N GLN A 125 -2.58 -10.76 -19.59
CA GLN A 125 -1.44 -11.54 -20.12
C GLN A 125 -0.19 -11.50 -19.22
N GLU A 126 -0.14 -10.66 -18.18
CA GLU A 126 1.04 -10.67 -17.30
C GLU A 126 1.01 -11.95 -16.45
N PRO A 127 2.12 -12.70 -16.39
CA PRO A 127 2.19 -13.92 -15.59
C PRO A 127 2.05 -13.56 -14.10
N LEU A 128 1.24 -14.34 -13.40
CA LEU A 128 1.01 -14.28 -11.96
C LEU A 128 1.15 -15.69 -11.40
N ASP A 129 1.53 -15.81 -10.13
CA ASP A 129 1.42 -17.09 -9.44
C ASP A 129 -0.03 -17.64 -9.51
N GLU A 130 -0.20 -18.92 -9.84
CA GLU A 130 -1.52 -19.50 -10.10
C GLU A 130 -2.41 -19.51 -8.86
N GLU A 131 -1.83 -19.81 -7.69
CA GLU A 131 -2.57 -19.81 -6.43
C GLU A 131 -3.01 -18.39 -6.08
N TRP A 132 -2.09 -17.43 -6.21
CA TRP A 132 -2.36 -16.02 -6.03
C TRP A 132 -3.46 -15.54 -6.98
N GLN A 133 -3.41 -15.93 -8.26
CA GLN A 133 -4.41 -15.59 -9.27
C GLN A 133 -5.80 -16.11 -8.88
N ARG A 134 -5.91 -17.38 -8.45
CA ARG A 134 -7.18 -17.96 -7.96
C ARG A 134 -7.71 -17.21 -6.74
N ASN A 135 -6.83 -16.91 -5.78
CA ASN A 135 -7.19 -16.19 -4.56
C ASN A 135 -7.60 -14.74 -4.84
N PHE A 136 -6.93 -14.06 -5.78
CA PHE A 136 -7.28 -12.71 -6.19
C PHE A 136 -8.63 -12.68 -6.93
N ALA A 137 -8.89 -13.65 -7.82
CA ALA A 137 -10.17 -13.79 -8.50
C ALA A 137 -11.32 -14.06 -7.52
N LYS A 138 -11.07 -14.87 -6.49
CA LYS A 138 -12.03 -15.09 -5.38
C LYS A 138 -12.24 -13.81 -4.58
N ALA A 139 -11.17 -13.13 -4.18
CA ALA A 139 -11.23 -11.88 -3.43
C ALA A 139 -12.00 -10.77 -4.17
N LEU A 140 -11.88 -10.75 -5.51
CA LEU A 140 -12.66 -9.88 -6.39
C LEU A 140 -14.15 -10.19 -6.44
N LYS A 141 -14.62 -11.30 -5.90
CA LYS A 141 -16.05 -11.62 -5.84
C LYS A 141 -16.59 -11.54 -4.41
N THR A 142 -15.70 -11.48 -3.42
CA THR A 142 -16.04 -11.34 -2.02
C THR A 142 -16.14 -9.88 -1.57
N GLN A 143 -16.76 -9.67 -0.41
CA GLN A 143 -16.74 -8.39 0.28
C GLN A 143 -15.33 -8.09 0.81
N ILE A 144 -14.90 -6.83 0.65
CA ILE A 144 -13.65 -6.31 1.21
C ILE A 144 -13.75 -6.33 2.74
N SER A 145 -12.73 -6.89 3.38
CA SER A 145 -12.55 -6.78 4.82
C SER A 145 -11.82 -5.49 5.14
N TRP A 146 -12.54 -4.52 5.70
CA TRP A 146 -11.94 -3.29 6.21
C TRP A 146 -11.35 -3.57 7.58
N GLY A 147 -10.03 -3.51 7.69
CA GLY A 147 -9.34 -3.65 8.96
C GLY A 147 -9.63 -2.49 9.92
N THR A 148 -9.32 -2.69 11.20
CA THR A 148 -9.48 -1.64 12.22
C THR A 148 -8.58 -0.45 11.89
N LEU A 149 -9.19 0.60 11.36
CA LEU A 149 -8.69 1.96 11.44
C LEU A 149 -8.85 2.33 12.92
N THR A 150 -7.76 2.41 13.69
CA THR A 150 -7.88 2.68 15.14
C THR A 150 -8.80 3.88 15.37
N PRO A 151 -9.61 3.86 16.44
CA PRO A 151 -10.43 5.00 16.81
C PRO A 151 -9.57 6.26 16.86
N ARG A 152 -9.88 7.25 16.02
CA ARG A 152 -9.31 8.59 16.14
C ARG A 152 -9.75 9.08 17.52
N GLY A 153 -8.82 9.38 18.41
CA GLY A 153 -9.15 9.93 19.73
C GLY A 153 -10.04 11.18 19.61
N PRO A 154 -10.75 11.56 20.69
CA PRO A 154 -11.68 12.69 20.68
C PRO A 154 -11.06 13.98 20.12
N GLN A 155 -11.88 14.77 19.43
CA GLN A 155 -11.49 16.04 18.79
C GLN A 155 -10.87 17.04 19.79
N SER A 156 -11.22 16.97 21.07
CA SER A 156 -10.66 17.79 22.15
C SER A 156 -9.19 17.49 22.50
N GLN A 157 -8.60 16.41 21.98
CA GLN A 157 -7.14 16.15 22.06
C GLN A 157 -6.36 16.74 20.86
N ARG A 158 -7.03 17.44 19.93
CA ARG A 158 -6.36 18.07 18.78
C ARG A 158 -5.65 19.38 19.13
N ASP A 159 -6.15 20.11 20.12
CA ASP A 159 -5.61 21.44 20.46
C ASP A 159 -4.45 21.39 21.46
N THR A 160 -4.11 20.19 21.96
CA THR A 160 -2.89 19.92 22.73
C THR A 160 -1.82 19.20 21.90
N ALA A 161 -2.02 19.08 20.57
CA ALA A 161 -1.24 18.25 19.65
C ALA A 161 0.16 18.79 19.29
N ASN A 162 1.00 19.02 20.30
CA ASN A 162 2.45 18.96 20.15
C ASN A 162 3.03 17.55 20.40
N SER A 163 2.19 16.50 20.41
CA SER A 163 2.61 15.11 20.72
C SER A 163 1.99 13.99 19.85
N GLY A 164 1.30 14.32 18.75
CA GLY A 164 0.52 13.36 17.94
C GLY A 164 1.32 12.58 16.88
N GLY A 165 1.60 11.30 17.12
CA GLY A 165 2.17 10.40 16.12
C GLY A 165 1.13 9.67 15.26
N SER A 166 1.57 8.97 14.21
CA SER A 166 0.71 8.20 13.28
C SER A 166 1.27 6.80 13.04
N VAL A 167 0.41 5.79 13.13
CA VAL A 167 0.70 4.42 12.67
C VAL A 167 0.24 4.34 11.22
N HIS A 168 1.15 3.94 10.33
CA HIS A 168 0.83 3.81 8.92
C HIS A 168 -0.04 2.57 8.63
N GLY A 169 -0.90 2.65 7.62
CA GLY A 169 -1.84 1.57 7.26
C GLY A 169 -1.15 0.24 6.96
N GLU A 170 -0.01 0.27 6.28
CA GLU A 170 0.77 -0.94 5.97
C GLU A 170 1.25 -1.67 7.22
N MET A 171 1.43 -0.98 8.35
CA MET A 171 1.87 -1.59 9.61
C MET A 171 0.75 -2.33 10.32
N ASN A 172 -0.49 -1.84 10.23
CA ASN A 172 -1.63 -2.55 10.79
C ASN A 172 -1.95 -3.79 9.95
N LEU A 173 -1.89 -3.67 8.62
CA LEU A 173 -2.10 -4.80 7.72
C LEU A 173 -0.98 -5.85 7.87
N LEU A 174 0.28 -5.43 8.03
CA LEU A 174 1.38 -6.35 8.34
C LEU A 174 1.09 -7.17 9.59
N GLY A 175 0.62 -6.55 10.68
CA GLY A 175 0.25 -7.27 11.91
C GLY A 175 -0.86 -8.29 11.69
N HIS A 176 -1.86 -7.96 10.86
CA HIS A 176 -2.92 -8.89 10.46
C HIS A 176 -2.34 -10.11 9.73
N LEU A 177 -1.53 -9.87 8.70
CA LEU A 177 -0.93 -10.92 7.87
C LEU A 177 -0.03 -11.85 8.69
N THR A 178 0.80 -11.27 9.56
CA THR A 178 1.67 -12.02 10.48
C THR A 178 0.83 -12.91 11.40
N ALA A 179 -0.20 -12.35 12.04
CA ALA A 179 -1.06 -13.12 12.93
C ALA A 179 -1.81 -14.26 12.22
N GLU A 180 -2.20 -14.08 10.94
CA GLU A 180 -2.84 -15.12 10.14
C GLU A 180 -1.89 -16.29 9.84
N HIS A 181 -0.63 -16.02 9.52
CA HIS A 181 0.37 -17.05 9.20
C HIS A 181 0.89 -17.78 10.45
N MET A 182 0.81 -17.15 11.62
CA MET A 182 1.09 -17.79 12.91
C MET A 182 -0.04 -18.72 13.40
N ARG A 183 -1.17 -18.85 12.68
CA ARG A 183 -2.28 -19.70 13.12
C ARG A 183 -1.95 -21.20 13.00
N PRO A 184 -2.28 -22.04 14.00
CA PRO A 184 -2.02 -23.47 13.98
C PRO A 184 -2.63 -24.21 12.78
N GLU A 185 -3.81 -23.80 12.29
CA GLU A 185 -4.49 -24.46 11.17
C GLU A 185 -3.70 -24.33 9.86
N ARG A 186 -2.98 -23.21 9.68
CA ARG A 186 -2.07 -23.03 8.54
C ARG A 186 -0.79 -23.83 8.69
N GLN A 187 -0.33 -24.09 9.92
CA GLN A 187 0.83 -24.93 10.21
C GLN A 187 0.53 -26.42 10.04
N ALA A 188 -0.71 -26.85 10.34
CA ALA A 188 -1.13 -28.24 10.18
C ALA A 188 -1.27 -28.65 8.70
N SER A 189 -1.57 -27.68 7.83
CA SER A 189 -1.69 -27.90 6.38
C SER A 189 -0.31 -28.05 5.69
N SER A 190 0.75 -27.53 6.31
CA SER A 190 2.14 -27.66 5.80
C SER A 190 2.89 -28.87 6.36
N SER A 191 2.36 -29.54 7.39
CA SER A 191 3.01 -30.69 8.05
C SER A 191 2.58 -32.07 7.54
N THR A 192 1.55 -32.14 6.68
CA THR A 192 1.08 -33.39 6.04
C THR A 192 1.46 -33.50 4.56
N SER A 193 2.06 -32.46 3.99
CA SER A 193 2.74 -32.51 2.69
C SER A 193 4.24 -32.41 2.97
N ALA A 194 5.05 -33.24 2.31
CA ALA A 194 6.50 -33.10 2.31
C ALA A 194 6.85 -31.62 2.14
N SER A 195 7.75 -31.10 3.00
CA SER A 195 8.16 -29.70 3.14
C SER A 195 7.77 -28.83 1.93
N PRO A 196 7.01 -27.73 2.09
CA PRO A 196 6.83 -26.83 0.95
C PRO A 196 8.23 -26.36 0.58
N ALA A 197 8.72 -26.83 -0.57
CA ALA A 197 9.97 -26.38 -1.14
C ALA A 197 9.73 -24.94 -1.62
N GLY A 198 9.79 -23.99 -0.68
CA GLY A 198 9.61 -22.58 -0.97
C GLY A 198 9.01 -21.79 0.19
N THR A 199 9.57 -20.62 0.44
CA THR A 199 8.96 -19.58 1.26
C THR A 199 7.73 -19.01 0.54
N THR A 200 6.57 -19.00 1.20
CA THR A 200 5.34 -18.45 0.61
C THR A 200 5.43 -16.93 0.51
N GLN A 201 5.25 -16.37 -0.70
CA GLN A 201 5.26 -14.92 -0.88
C GLN A 201 3.90 -14.31 -0.50
N VAL A 202 3.94 -13.36 0.43
CA VAL A 202 2.77 -12.64 0.94
C VAL A 202 2.88 -11.18 0.52
N TYR A 203 2.07 -10.79 -0.46
CA TYR A 203 2.15 -9.47 -1.07
C TYR A 203 1.41 -8.41 -0.25
N LEU A 204 2.14 -7.37 0.16
CA LEU A 204 1.67 -6.20 0.89
C LEU A 204 1.80 -4.96 -0.01
N GLY A 205 0.70 -4.59 -0.66
CA GLY A 205 0.65 -3.53 -1.67
C GLY A 205 -0.36 -2.43 -1.34
N GLY A 206 -0.73 -1.64 -2.34
CA GLY A 206 -1.70 -0.55 -2.20
C GLY A 206 -1.09 0.79 -1.81
N PHE A 207 0.16 0.79 -1.37
CA PHE A 207 0.93 1.97 -1.03
C PHE A 207 2.15 2.16 -1.95
N LYS A 208 2.58 3.41 -2.03
CA LYS A 208 3.63 3.84 -2.95
C LYS A 208 4.99 3.26 -2.58
N LYS A 209 5.50 3.65 -1.41
CA LYS A 209 6.78 3.23 -0.83
C LYS A 209 6.63 3.28 0.69
N PRO A 210 7.07 2.26 1.44
CA PRO A 210 7.09 2.34 2.90
C PRO A 210 8.15 3.35 3.34
N CYS A 211 7.89 4.05 4.43
CA CYS A 211 8.93 4.85 5.08
C CYS A 211 10.02 3.94 5.65
N ARG A 212 11.16 4.52 6.03
CA ARG A 212 12.32 3.75 6.52
C ARG A 212 11.96 2.86 7.73
N ALA A 213 11.17 3.38 8.67
CA ALA A 213 10.74 2.59 9.83
C ALA A 213 9.78 1.46 9.45
N CYS A 214 8.81 1.71 8.58
CA CYS A 214 7.95 0.65 8.05
C CYS A 214 8.76 -0.45 7.37
N ARG A 215 9.82 -0.09 6.63
CA ARG A 215 10.72 -1.08 6.01
C ARG A 215 11.47 -1.91 7.04
N TRP A 216 11.98 -1.30 8.12
CA TRP A 216 12.63 -2.04 9.20
C TRP A 216 11.71 -3.09 9.83
N VAL A 217 10.43 -2.77 10.02
CA VAL A 217 9.46 -3.73 10.57
C VAL A 217 9.20 -4.87 9.59
N ILE A 218 9.03 -4.58 8.30
CA ILE A 218 8.87 -5.61 7.26
C ILE A 218 10.08 -6.56 7.23
N ASP A 219 11.29 -6.00 7.18
CA ASP A 219 12.51 -6.80 7.17
C ASP A 219 12.64 -7.65 8.45
N ALA A 220 12.35 -7.05 9.61
CA ALA A 220 12.40 -7.77 10.89
C ALA A 220 11.36 -8.89 10.97
N VAL A 221 10.16 -8.71 10.42
CA VAL A 221 9.15 -9.77 10.31
C VAL A 221 9.69 -10.90 9.44
N ASN A 222 10.20 -10.61 8.24
CA ASN A 222 10.74 -11.63 7.33
C ASN A 222 11.91 -12.41 7.97
N GLU A 223 12.82 -11.71 8.65
CA GLU A 223 13.99 -12.31 9.33
C GLU A 223 13.63 -13.16 10.55
N THR A 224 12.45 -13.00 11.14
CA THR A 224 12.06 -13.68 12.39
C THR A 224 10.85 -14.56 12.16
N VAL A 225 9.64 -13.99 12.23
CA VAL A 225 8.37 -14.71 12.10
C VAL A 225 8.24 -15.31 10.70
N GLY A 226 8.60 -14.58 9.65
CA GLY A 226 8.57 -15.10 8.28
C GLY A 226 9.43 -16.35 8.11
N ALA A 227 10.66 -16.30 8.60
CA ALA A 227 11.57 -17.45 8.59
C ALA A 227 11.05 -18.64 9.43
N GLU A 228 10.45 -18.38 10.59
CA GLU A 228 9.90 -19.42 11.47
C GLU A 228 8.65 -20.10 10.88
N TYR A 229 7.75 -19.32 10.27
CA TYR A 229 6.45 -19.80 9.79
C TYR A 229 6.39 -19.98 8.25
N GLY A 230 7.53 -19.87 7.56
CA GLY A 230 7.65 -20.21 6.13
C GLY A 230 7.03 -19.22 5.15
N PHE A 231 7.03 -17.92 5.46
CA PHE A 231 6.51 -16.88 4.57
C PHE A 231 7.43 -15.66 4.46
N GLU A 232 7.31 -14.90 3.37
CA GLU A 232 8.02 -13.66 3.13
C GLU A 232 7.04 -12.56 2.73
N ILE A 233 7.06 -11.45 3.46
CA ILE A 233 6.35 -10.24 3.07
C ILE A 233 7.07 -9.58 1.91
N VAL A 234 6.41 -9.57 0.75
CA VAL A 234 6.86 -8.85 -0.44
C VAL A 234 6.15 -7.50 -0.48
N ALA A 235 6.90 -6.43 -0.36
CA ALA A 235 6.41 -5.06 -0.32
C ALA A 235 7.24 -4.14 -1.22
N PRO A 236 6.69 -3.01 -1.70
CA PRO A 236 7.44 -2.09 -2.52
C PRO A 236 8.69 -1.50 -1.84
N ALA A 237 9.63 -1.05 -2.67
CA ALA A 237 10.89 -0.46 -2.20
C ALA A 237 10.66 0.81 -1.36
N THR A 238 11.50 1.03 -0.35
CA THR A 238 11.41 2.16 0.58
C THR A 238 11.76 3.50 -0.07
N HIS A 239 11.20 4.60 0.44
CA HIS A 239 11.57 5.97 0.05
C HIS A 239 12.68 6.58 0.93
N THR A 240 13.43 5.74 1.65
CA THR A 240 14.63 6.00 2.49
C THR A 240 14.47 6.99 3.66
N ASN A 241 13.51 7.91 3.59
CA ASN A 241 13.18 8.85 4.64
C ASN A 241 12.31 8.22 5.74
N TYR A 242 12.56 8.62 6.98
CA TYR A 242 11.72 8.31 8.12
C TYR A 242 10.62 9.37 8.25
N TYR A 243 9.39 8.94 8.57
CA TYR A 243 8.31 9.87 8.90
C TYR A 243 8.47 10.33 10.34
N ALA A 244 8.70 11.63 10.56
CA ALA A 244 9.10 12.18 11.86
C ALA A 244 8.13 11.86 13.00
N HIS A 245 6.84 11.71 12.68
CA HIS A 245 5.79 11.39 13.65
C HIS A 245 5.37 9.92 13.61
N TRP A 246 6.19 9.03 13.06
CA TRP A 246 5.87 7.60 13.00
C TRP A 246 5.76 6.99 14.40
N MET A 247 4.78 6.12 14.57
CA MET A 247 4.59 5.33 15.78
C MET A 247 4.62 3.84 15.47
N PRO A 248 5.24 3.02 16.34
CA PRO A 248 5.13 1.57 16.21
C PRO A 248 3.67 1.15 16.42
N PRO A 249 3.16 0.18 15.63
CA PRO A 249 1.82 -0.36 15.83
C PRO A 249 1.71 -1.09 17.17
N GLY A 250 0.49 -1.15 17.73
CA GLY A 250 0.25 -1.78 19.04
C GLY A 250 0.68 -3.25 19.09
N TRP A 251 0.42 -4.01 18.03
CA TRP A 251 0.78 -5.43 17.95
C TRP A 251 2.28 -5.67 18.14
N LEU A 252 3.13 -4.77 17.64
CA LEU A 252 4.58 -4.92 17.72
C LEU A 252 5.09 -4.84 19.17
N LYS A 253 4.30 -4.28 20.08
CA LYS A 253 4.62 -4.17 21.52
C LYS A 253 4.23 -5.41 22.33
N GLU A 254 3.49 -6.34 21.73
CA GLU A 254 3.09 -7.57 22.42
C GLU A 254 4.30 -8.49 22.62
N SER A 255 4.32 -9.23 23.74
CA SER A 255 5.46 -10.07 24.13
C SER A 255 5.86 -11.09 23.06
N ARG A 256 4.88 -11.65 22.34
CA ARG A 256 5.11 -12.61 21.23
C ARG A 256 5.87 -12.03 20.04
N TYR A 257 5.94 -10.70 19.89
CA TYR A 257 6.69 -10.04 18.82
C TYR A 257 7.96 -9.34 19.32
N LYS A 258 8.42 -9.65 20.53
CA LYS A 258 9.62 -9.05 21.12
C LYS A 258 10.84 -9.15 20.20
N ASN A 259 11.08 -10.30 19.56
CA ASN A 259 12.20 -10.49 18.65
C ASN A 259 12.12 -9.56 17.42
N VAL A 260 10.92 -9.33 16.88
CA VAL A 260 10.69 -8.37 15.79
C VAL A 260 11.03 -6.96 16.28
N PHE A 261 10.51 -6.57 17.45
CA PHE A 261 10.74 -5.24 18.01
C PHE A 261 12.22 -4.96 18.31
N ASP A 262 12.93 -5.92 18.89
CA ASP A 262 14.37 -5.82 19.18
C ASP A 262 15.19 -5.64 17.89
N ARG A 263 14.83 -6.35 16.81
CA ARG A 263 15.46 -6.18 15.49
C ARG A 263 15.19 -4.80 14.89
N VAL A 264 13.96 -4.29 15.01
CA VAL A 264 13.62 -2.93 14.56
C VAL A 264 14.43 -1.88 15.33
N LYS A 265 14.53 -2.03 16.65
CA LYS A 265 15.32 -1.15 17.51
C LYS A 265 16.79 -1.15 17.08
N LYS A 266 17.38 -2.34 16.90
CA LYS A 266 18.76 -2.47 16.42
C LYS A 266 18.98 -1.81 15.05
N LYS A 267 18.10 -2.05 14.06
CA LYS A 267 18.20 -1.44 12.72
C LYS A 267 18.13 0.09 12.78
N ALA A 268 17.37 0.64 13.71
CA ALA A 268 17.28 2.09 13.90
C ALA A 268 18.52 2.67 14.61
N GLU A 269 19.04 2.00 15.62
CA GLU A 269 20.27 2.37 16.31
C GLU A 269 21.48 2.33 15.35
N ASP A 270 21.58 1.27 14.54
CA ASP A 270 22.60 1.15 13.48
C ASP A 270 22.45 2.26 12.42
N ALA A 271 21.26 2.85 12.28
CA ALA A 271 20.97 4.00 11.41
C ALA A 271 21.12 5.36 12.12
N GLY A 272 21.72 5.39 13.31
CA GLY A 272 21.97 6.60 14.10
C GLY A 272 20.72 7.22 14.73
N GLN A 273 19.60 6.51 14.76
CA GLN A 273 18.38 6.96 15.44
C GLN A 273 18.39 6.47 16.90
N LYS A 274 17.98 7.33 17.83
CA LYS A 274 17.69 6.90 19.21
C LYS A 274 16.26 6.40 19.27
N PHE A 275 15.93 5.53 20.23
CA PHE A 275 14.54 5.16 20.51
C PHE A 275 14.12 5.85 21.81
N ASP A 276 13.32 6.91 21.72
CA ASP A 276 12.75 7.57 22.89
C ASP A 276 11.33 7.03 23.13
N GLY A 277 11.07 6.40 24.28
CA GLY A 277 9.72 5.95 24.64
C GLY A 277 9.01 5.05 23.63
N ASN A 278 9.76 4.25 22.85
CA ASN A 278 9.31 3.39 21.74
C ASN A 278 9.14 4.06 20.36
N LYS A 279 9.66 5.27 20.11
CA LYS A 279 9.72 5.89 18.77
C LYS A 279 11.16 6.21 18.37
N PRO A 280 11.55 6.04 17.10
CA PRO A 280 12.78 6.63 16.58
C PRO A 280 12.78 8.15 16.80
N SER A 281 13.80 8.66 17.46
CA SER A 281 14.06 10.07 17.77
C SER A 281 15.44 10.47 17.22
N GLY A 282 15.45 11.56 16.47
CA GLY A 282 16.61 12.06 15.74
C GLY A 282 16.17 13.00 14.62
N ARG A 283 17.00 13.99 14.27
CA ARG A 283 16.80 14.71 13.01
C ARG A 283 17.05 13.69 11.90
N GLY A 284 15.99 13.22 11.25
CA GLY A 284 16.14 12.44 10.01
C GLY A 284 17.08 13.20 9.08
N ASP A 285 17.95 12.48 8.37
CA ASP A 285 18.90 13.07 7.44
C ASP A 285 18.16 14.09 6.55
N ARG A 286 18.36 15.39 6.83
CA ARG A 286 17.95 16.49 5.95
C ARG A 286 18.92 16.58 4.77
N ARG A 287 19.42 15.44 4.27
CA ARG A 287 19.91 15.43 2.91
C ARG A 287 18.68 15.62 2.06
N SER A 288 18.50 16.86 1.61
CA SER A 288 17.74 17.21 0.42
C SER A 288 18.06 16.14 -0.61
N SER A 289 17.19 15.15 -0.73
CA SER A 289 17.19 14.30 -1.89
C SER A 289 16.69 15.24 -2.99
N THR A 290 17.63 15.78 -3.75
CA THR A 290 17.34 16.31 -5.08
C THR A 290 16.78 15.20 -5.98
N GLU A 291 16.86 13.93 -5.57
CA GLU A 291 15.87 12.92 -5.93
C GLU A 291 14.50 13.37 -5.44
N LYS A 292 13.78 14.08 -6.31
CA LYS A 292 12.33 14.21 -6.23
C LYS A 292 11.77 12.89 -5.73
N ALA A 293 10.94 12.93 -4.68
CA ALA A 293 10.13 11.79 -4.29
C ALA A 293 9.47 11.25 -5.56
N TYR A 294 9.98 10.13 -6.08
CA TYR A 294 9.56 9.66 -7.40
C TYR A 294 8.07 9.38 -7.32
N GLU A 295 7.28 10.26 -7.92
CA GLU A 295 6.06 10.02 -8.67
C GLU A 295 6.02 8.63 -9.32
N SER A 296 5.87 7.58 -8.51
CA SER A 296 5.56 6.25 -9.01
C SER A 296 4.20 6.32 -9.68
N GLU A 297 4.20 6.26 -11.01
CA GLU A 297 3.02 6.33 -11.88
C GLU A 297 2.07 7.50 -11.59
N SER A 298 2.53 8.68 -11.13
CA SER A 298 1.85 9.92 -11.56
C SER A 298 2.46 10.32 -12.89
N ASP A 299 1.74 9.98 -13.97
CA ASP A 299 1.44 10.86 -15.12
C ASP A 299 1.46 10.19 -16.51
N TYR A 300 2.11 9.04 -16.75
CA TYR A 300 2.35 8.60 -18.14
C TYR A 300 2.36 7.09 -18.34
N GLU A 301 1.19 6.49 -18.53
CA GLU A 301 1.11 5.35 -19.44
C GLU A 301 0.02 5.65 -20.46
N ALA A 302 0.49 6.04 -21.65
CA ALA A 302 -0.28 5.99 -22.87
C ALA A 302 -0.75 4.55 -23.07
N ALA A 303 -2.05 4.33 -22.92
CA ALA A 303 -2.67 3.21 -23.58
C ALA A 303 -2.65 3.52 -25.09
N ARG A 304 -2.05 2.63 -25.87
CA ARG A 304 -2.55 2.42 -27.22
C ARG A 304 -3.87 1.66 -27.13
#